data_AF-A0A6C1MSV4-F1
#
_entry.id   AF-A0A6C1MSV4-F1
#
_cell.length_a   1.000
_cell.length_b   1.000
_cell.length_c   1.000
_cell.angle_alpha   90.00
_cell.angle_beta   90.00
_cell.angle_gamma   90.00
#
_symmetry.space_group_name_H-M   'P 1'
#
loop_
_entity.id
_entity.type
_entity.pdbx_description
1 polymer ?
#
loop_
_entity_poly.entity_id
_entity_poly.type
_entity_poly.pdbx_seq_one_letter_code
_entity_poly.pdbx_strand_id
1 'polypeptide(L)'
;MPAIARIALPRPVRQFFDYAIPDSLTLQPGHRVQVPFGHQSLTGLVMEILPPGQRDYPLKPVSALLEERPALPAETLKLLLWAARYYQHPPG
;
A
#
# COMPACT_ATOMS: atom_id res chain seq x y z
N MET A 1 19.23 -0.17 -0.37
CA MET A 1 18.11 -0.28 0.61
C MET A 1 16.83 -0.37 -0.17
N PRO A 2 15.90 -1.29 0.15
CA PRO A 2 14.66 -1.44 -0.61
C PRO A 2 13.78 -0.20 -0.46
N ALA A 3 13.06 0.15 -1.53
CA ALA A 3 12.01 1.16 -1.46
C ALA A 3 10.85 0.66 -0.56
N ILE A 4 10.02 1.59 -0.11
CA ILE A 4 8.93 1.29 0.84
C ILE A 4 7.59 1.55 0.16
N ALA A 5 6.67 0.59 0.23
CA ALA A 5 5.30 0.76 -0.22
C ALA A 5 4.40 1.09 0.97
N ARG A 6 3.65 2.19 0.89
CA ARG A 6 2.60 2.53 1.83
C ARG A 6 1.27 2.03 1.32
N ILE A 7 0.63 1.14 2.07
CA ILE A 7 -0.48 0.30 1.60
C ILE A 7 -1.72 0.54 2.46
N ALA A 8 -2.86 0.75 1.79
CA ALA A 8 -4.18 0.71 2.40
C ALA A 8 -4.66 -0.74 2.51
N LEU A 9 -5.16 -1.13 3.68
CA LEU A 9 -5.69 -2.48 3.94
C LEU A 9 -7.16 -2.38 4.34
N PRO A 10 -8.01 -3.36 3.97
CA PRO A 10 -9.43 -3.38 4.27
C PRO A 10 -9.72 -3.69 5.74
N ARG A 11 -9.40 -2.72 6.60
CA ARG A 11 -9.52 -2.80 8.05
C ARG A 11 -10.02 -1.45 8.57
N PRO A 12 -10.80 -1.43 9.66
CA PRO A 12 -11.35 -0.20 10.24
C PRO A 12 -10.27 0.58 11.01
N VAL A 13 -9.16 0.91 10.35
CA VAL A 13 -8.03 1.66 10.90
C VAL A 13 -7.75 2.81 9.94
N ARG A 14 -7.73 4.04 10.46
CA ARG A 14 -7.46 5.24 9.67
C ARG A 14 -5.96 5.45 9.43
N GLN A 15 -5.23 4.39 9.15
CA GLN A 15 -3.79 4.45 8.88
C GLN A 15 -3.41 3.54 7.72
N PHE A 16 -2.37 3.94 7.00
CA PHE A 16 -1.70 3.08 6.04
C PHE A 16 -0.60 2.28 6.74
N PHE A 17 -0.18 1.20 6.09
CA PHE A 17 0.84 0.30 6.60
C PHE A 17 2.03 0.31 5.64
N ASP A 18 3.23 0.46 6.19
CA ASP A 18 4.46 0.50 5.41
C ASP A 18 5.02 -0.94 5.26
N TYR A 19 5.41 -1.29 4.05
CA TYR A 19 5.99 -2.58 3.69
C TYR A 19 7.25 -2.39 2.85
N ALA A 20 8.22 -3.30 2.98
CA ALA A 20 9.40 -3.29 2.12
C ALA A 20 9.04 -3.84 0.74
N ILE A 21 9.56 -3.19 -0.31
CA ILE A 21 9.42 -3.65 -1.69
C ILE A 21 10.60 -4.58 -1.99
N PRO A 22 10.37 -5.88 -2.24
CA PRO A 22 11.43 -6.79 -2.70
C PRO A 22 11.98 -6.34 -4.06
N ASP A 23 13.27 -6.56 -4.31
CA ASP A 23 13.93 -6.19 -5.56
C ASP A 23 13.31 -6.87 -6.81
N SER A 24 12.59 -7.98 -6.60
CA SER A 24 11.87 -8.71 -7.66
C SER A 24 10.53 -8.07 -8.06
N LEU A 25 10.04 -7.07 -7.32
CA LEU A 25 8.75 -6.42 -7.57
C LEU A 25 8.94 -4.95 -7.94
N THR A 26 8.33 -4.54 -9.05
CA THR A 26 8.18 -3.13 -9.40
C THR A 26 6.74 -2.70 -9.11
N LEU A 27 6.57 -1.82 -8.13
CA LEU A 27 5.26 -1.37 -7.67
C LEU A 27 5.06 0.12 -7.96
N GLN A 28 3.82 0.51 -8.18
CA GLN A 28 3.40 1.90 -8.35
C GLN A 28 2.06 2.14 -7.66
N PRO A 29 1.73 3.40 -7.28
CA PRO A 29 0.44 3.71 -6.69
C PRO A 29 -0.72 3.23 -7.55
N GLY A 30 -1.75 2.67 -6.92
CA GLY A 30 -2.90 2.05 -7.56
C GLY A 30 -2.75 0.54 -7.83
N HIS A 31 -1.57 -0.06 -7.61
CA HIS A 31 -1.41 -1.50 -7.67
C HIS A 31 -2.09 -2.21 -6.50
N ARG A 32 -2.72 -3.36 -6.80
CA ARG A 32 -3.19 -4.30 -5.79
C ARG A 32 -2.08 -5.30 -5.48
N VAL A 33 -1.80 -5.47 -4.21
CA VAL A 33 -0.72 -6.34 -3.73
C VAL A 33 -1.21 -7.24 -2.62
N GLN A 34 -0.54 -8.37 -2.48
CA GLN A 34 -0.74 -9.29 -1.37
C GLN A 34 0.33 -9.04 -0.31
N VAL A 35 -0.07 -8.90 0.95
CA VAL A 35 0.84 -8.63 2.07
C VAL A 35 0.51 -9.47 3.30
N PRO A 36 1.50 -9.75 4.17
CA PRO A 36 1.25 -10.39 5.46
C PRO A 36 0.67 -9.38 6.47
N PHE A 37 -0.38 -9.78 7.19
CA PHE A 37 -0.98 -8.97 8.25
C PHE A 37 -1.41 -9.87 9.42
N GLY A 38 -0.70 -9.79 10.55
CA GLY A 38 -0.84 -10.76 11.64
C GLY A 38 -0.50 -12.18 11.16
N HIS A 39 -1.43 -13.12 11.33
CA HIS A 39 -1.32 -14.52 10.91
C HIS A 39 -1.93 -14.83 9.54
N GLN A 40 -2.43 -13.82 8.84
CA GLN A 40 -3.11 -13.97 7.55
C GLN A 40 -2.44 -13.14 6.47
N SER A 41 -2.86 -13.34 5.24
CA SER A 41 -2.47 -12.53 4.09
C SER A 41 -3.68 -11.73 3.61
N LEU A 42 -3.47 -10.44 3.33
CA LEU A 42 -4.53 -9.53 2.87
C LEU A 42 -4.17 -8.96 1.51
N THR A 43 -5.21 -8.62 0.74
CA THR A 43 -5.07 -7.75 -0.42
C THR A 43 -5.08 -6.30 0.05
N GLY A 44 -4.08 -5.54 -0.36
CA GLY A 44 -3.97 -4.11 -0.13
C GLY A 44 -3.82 -3.32 -1.42
N LEU A 45 -4.01 -2.02 -1.32
CA LEU A 45 -3.81 -1.07 -2.41
C LEU A 45 -2.58 -0.20 -2.10
N VAL A 46 -1.62 -0.15 -3.03
CA VAL A 46 -0.46 0.74 -2.92
C VAL A 46 -0.94 2.18 -3.08
N MET A 47 -0.73 2.99 -2.05
CA MET A 47 -1.13 4.39 -2.03
C MET A 47 0.03 5.31 -2.42
N GLU A 48 1.24 4.94 -2.01
CA GLU A 48 2.44 5.76 -2.19
C GLU A 48 3.70 4.88 -2.16
N ILE A 49 4.71 5.28 -2.93
CA ILE A 49 6.07 4.71 -2.87
C ILE A 49 6.96 5.74 -2.20
N LEU A 50 7.54 5.35 -1.08
CA LEU A 50 8.43 6.18 -0.29
C LEU A 50 9.89 5.83 -0.64
N PRO A 51 10.80 6.83 -0.60
CA PRO A 51 12.22 6.56 -0.82
C PRO A 51 12.76 5.57 0.22
N PRO A 52 13.83 4.82 -0.12
CA PRO A 52 14.49 3.95 0.83
C PRO A 52 14.91 4.74 2.07
N GLY A 53 14.61 4.22 3.25
CA GLY A 53 14.91 4.92 4.51
C GLY A 53 14.87 3.96 5.69
N GLN A 54 15.57 4.35 6.75
CA GLN A 54 15.55 3.60 8.01
C GLN A 54 14.21 3.85 8.71
N ARG A 55 13.55 2.76 9.09
CA ARG A 55 12.40 2.80 9.99
C ARG A 55 12.86 2.37 11.37
N ASP A 56 12.20 2.89 12.40
CA ASP A 56 12.46 2.51 13.79
C ASP A 56 12.04 1.06 14.09
N TYR A 57 11.43 0.37 13.11
CA TYR A 57 10.92 -0.99 13.21
C TYR A 57 11.16 -1.78 11.91
N PRO A 58 11.28 -3.11 11.98
CA PRO A 58 11.45 -3.94 10.80
C PRO A 58 10.18 -3.97 9.96
N LEU A 59 10.32 -3.76 8.64
CA LEU A 59 9.22 -3.86 7.69
C LEU A 59 9.06 -5.29 7.19
N LYS A 60 7.82 -5.78 7.14
CA LYS A 60 7.51 -7.02 6.42
C LYS A 60 7.57 -6.76 4.91
N PRO A 61 7.96 -7.75 4.09
CA PRO A 61 7.98 -7.59 2.64
C PRO A 61 6.58 -7.69 2.04
N VAL A 62 6.36 -7.02 0.89
CA VAL A 62 5.23 -7.31 0.01
C VAL A 62 5.37 -8.74 -0.52
N SER A 63 4.29 -9.53 -0.46
CA SER A 63 4.32 -10.94 -0.86
C SER A 63 4.21 -11.12 -2.36
N ALA A 64 3.30 -10.39 -3.01
CA ALA A 64 3.09 -10.50 -4.46
C ALA A 64 2.39 -9.27 -5.03
N LEU A 65 2.66 -8.98 -6.31
CA LEU A 65 1.82 -8.12 -7.14
C LEU A 65 0.68 -8.97 -7.71
N LEU A 66 -0.56 -8.50 -7.58
CA LEU A 66 -1.73 -9.26 -8.05
C LEU A 66 -2.08 -8.96 -9.51
N GLU A 67 -1.78 -7.75 -9.99
CA GLU A 67 -2.12 -7.27 -11.33
C GLU A 67 -0.97 -6.41 -11.87
N GLU A 68 -0.53 -6.63 -13.11
CA GLU A 68 0.56 -5.83 -13.70
C GLU A 68 0.19 -4.36 -13.88
N ARG A 69 -1.09 -4.09 -14.18
CA ARG A 69 -1.60 -2.73 -14.37
C ARG A 69 -2.23 -2.23 -13.07
N PRO A 70 -2.07 -0.95 -12.72
CA PRO A 70 -2.80 -0.36 -11.60
C PRO A 70 -4.31 -0.55 -11.77
N ALA A 71 -4.97 -1.04 -10.73
CA ALA A 71 -6.42 -1.25 -10.74
C ALA A 71 -7.18 0.07 -10.81
N LEU A 72 -6.53 1.16 -10.36
CA LEU A 72 -7.10 2.50 -10.34
C LEU A 72 -6.22 3.47 -11.14
N PRO A 73 -6.81 4.28 -12.04
CA PRO A 73 -6.14 5.44 -12.60
C PRO A 73 -5.70 6.41 -11.49
N ALA A 74 -4.59 7.09 -11.70
CA ALA A 74 -4.01 8.01 -10.71
C ALA A 74 -4.99 9.11 -10.26
N GLU A 75 -5.80 9.65 -11.18
CA GLU A 75 -6.80 10.69 -10.85
C GLU A 75 -7.92 10.16 -9.96
N THR A 76 -8.36 8.92 -10.18
CA THR A 76 -9.34 8.26 -9.30
C THR A 76 -8.76 8.02 -7.91
N LEU A 77 -7.49 7.60 -7.83
CA LEU A 77 -6.81 7.42 -6.54
C LEU A 77 -6.72 8.75 -5.76
N LYS A 78 -6.39 9.86 -6.43
CA LYS A 78 -6.37 11.20 -5.83
C LYS A 78 -7.74 11.62 -5.31
N LEU A 79 -8.81 11.38 -6.08
CA LEU A 79 -10.18 11.68 -5.67
C LEU A 79 -10.58 10.87 -4.43
N LEU A 80 -10.29 9.57 -4.41
CA LEU A 80 -10.59 8.70 -3.26
C LEU A 80 -9.83 9.14 -2.01
N LEU A 81 -8.55 9.49 -2.15
CA LEU A 81 -7.74 10.06 -1.06
C LEU A 81 -8.29 11.39 -0.56
N TRP A 82 -8.81 12.25 -1.44
CA TRP A 82 -9.49 13.49 -1.04
C TRP A 82 -10.80 13.19 -0.31
N ALA A 83 -11.63 12.30 -0.83
CA ALA A 83 -12.92 11.93 -0.26
C ALA A 83 -12.76 11.26 1.12
N ALA A 84 -11.80 10.36 1.29
CA ALA A 84 -11.50 9.73 2.58
C ALA A 84 -11.07 10.76 3.65
N ARG A 85 -10.29 11.77 3.25
CA ARG A 85 -9.92 12.89 4.11
C ARG A 85 -11.12 13.77 4.46
N TYR A 86 -11.98 14.06 3.49
CA TYR A 86 -13.15 14.93 3.67
C TYR A 86 -14.25 14.29 4.53
N TYR A 87 -14.58 13.03 4.26
CA TYR A 87 -15.65 12.30 4.97
C TYR A 87 -15.17 11.55 6.22
N GLN A 88 -13.87 11.65 6.56
CA GLN A 88 -13.26 10.92 7.67
C GLN A 88 -13.48 9.39 7.62
N HIS A 89 -13.78 8.82 6.45
CA HIS A 89 -13.93 7.38 6.31
C HIS A 89 -12.55 6.74 6.05
N PRO A 90 -12.20 5.61 6.69
CA PRO A 90 -10.99 4.89 6.28
C PRO A 90 -11.10 4.54 4.78
N PRO A 91 -10.05 4.79 3.98
CA PRO A 91 -10.03 4.40 2.56
C PRO A 91 -9.77 2.90 2.36
N GLY A 92 -9.49 2.17 3.45
CA GLY A 92 -9.26 0.74 3.48
C GLY A 92 -10.57 -0.02 3.61
#